data_AF-A0A4Z0R405-F1
#
_entry.id   AF-A0A4Z0R405-F1
#
_cell.length_a   1.000
_cell.length_b   1.000
_cell.length_c   1.000
_cell.angle_alpha   90.00
_cell.angle_beta   90.00
_cell.angle_gamma   90.00
#
_symmetry.space_group_name_H-M   'P 1'
#
loop_
_entity.id
_entity.type
_entity.pdbx_description
1 polymer ?
#
loop_
_entity_poly.entity_id
_entity_poly.type
_entity_poly.pdbx_seq_one_letter_code
_entity_poly.pdbx_strand_id
1 'polypeptide(L)'
;MAGEESEKKGIIYEAFTLLAIEKQIGGPVLWDPNLSGVIADQDLAYSSEDDPKFVVGVTHWGSHEASNKKFWRANEDFFEVKCAFPNSSFVHVLYEKNINSDDALDNIIRKTCNGQALSIQNSVAIPKLQAYVSNKGKVKQFGSGKDNVLLICRALYNDNSEFRRLIDKLGEEISELIACDYEDDFVNAFVKREGIRKHKRRGKITLSGNRETYYKLGLLTLLKIDPNILNETIEAITRKEVKGLSTAVIEVLKAQGLIEKARIGVKIHPMLKDIASLGEGWYEEFKNVIARHVYSADSSLRHYIDHYSDVVDQDRRQYLLNYLINASSSDQLYKASLGVEPYTTKRVWVVDYFMSVKRQLTQGKKYGFKKLSQEMNLPYIGGISPLPSFASGNIESIDEPHKKRLFEYIFLSIKGWNLTEVSHELILKDRMTTLMKKFDVLEIMVLDSLLNKKIPNNYIQASRGINHPLAGSSGNASAGRTDFNFCISNGLKSVLIFIVSAYDSSHKHKEISARLRWAQLSSDYPSGEVKHILVLDGTLLGSMPEPKLAMMFDAGWDEIYYPDELDSMVESVSLWIDTHK
;
A
#
# COMPACT_ATOMS: atom_id res chain seq x y z
N MET A 1 7.94 -16.71 1.24
CA MET A 1 9.15 -16.81 2.08
C MET A 1 9.38 -15.57 2.96
N ALA A 2 9.55 -14.35 2.43
CA ALA A 2 9.76 -13.17 3.32
C ALA A 2 8.51 -12.78 4.14
N GLY A 3 7.31 -12.93 3.56
CA GLY A 3 6.04 -12.69 4.28
C GLY A 3 5.84 -13.66 5.45
N GLU A 4 6.03 -14.96 5.20
CA GLU A 4 5.90 -16.01 6.22
C GLU A 4 6.85 -15.80 7.43
N GLU A 5 8.08 -15.34 7.19
CA GLU A 5 9.01 -15.02 8.27
C GLU A 5 8.54 -13.78 9.08
N SER A 6 8.05 -12.74 8.40
CA SER A 6 7.53 -11.55 9.08
C SER A 6 6.30 -11.83 9.92
N GLU A 7 5.42 -12.71 9.45
CA GLU A 7 4.21 -13.14 10.15
C GLU A 7 4.56 -13.98 11.39
N LYS A 8 5.47 -14.96 11.24
CA LYS A 8 6.00 -15.74 12.36
C LYS A 8 6.64 -14.86 13.44
N LYS A 9 7.40 -13.83 13.05
CA LYS A 9 7.94 -12.87 14.02
C LYS A 9 6.85 -12.13 14.80
N GLY A 10 5.76 -11.74 14.14
CA GLY A 10 4.60 -11.12 14.79
C GLY A 10 4.07 -12.00 15.93
N ILE A 11 3.78 -13.26 15.61
CA ILE A 11 3.28 -14.25 16.58
C ILE A 11 4.27 -14.47 17.73
N ILE A 12 5.59 -14.51 17.47
CA ILE A 12 6.60 -14.66 18.53
C ILE A 12 6.61 -13.44 19.44
N TYR A 13 6.49 -12.23 18.89
CA TYR A 13 6.42 -11.02 19.71
C TYR A 13 5.14 -10.94 20.52
N GLU A 14 3.99 -11.30 19.94
CA GLU A 14 2.74 -11.45 20.69
C GLU A 14 2.91 -12.42 21.86
N ALA A 15 3.58 -13.56 21.66
CA ALA A 15 3.86 -14.52 22.73
C ALA A 15 4.82 -13.99 23.80
N PHE A 16 5.83 -13.19 23.44
CA PHE A 16 6.72 -12.53 24.41
C PHE A 16 5.91 -11.56 25.28
N THR A 17 5.06 -10.74 24.67
CA THR A 17 4.22 -9.76 25.36
C THR A 17 3.17 -10.46 26.22
N LEU A 18 2.49 -11.49 25.71
CA LEU A 18 1.54 -12.32 26.46
C LEU A 18 2.18 -12.88 27.73
N LEU A 19 3.34 -13.54 27.60
CA LEU A 19 4.03 -14.13 28.74
C LEU A 19 4.47 -13.08 29.75
N ALA A 20 4.93 -11.90 29.29
CA ALA A 20 5.29 -10.80 30.18
C ALA A 20 4.10 -10.31 31.01
N ILE A 21 2.92 -10.19 30.41
CA ILE A 21 1.68 -9.78 31.08
C ILE A 21 1.21 -10.87 32.06
N GLU A 22 1.18 -12.15 31.63
CA GLU A 22 0.78 -13.29 32.48
C GLU A 22 1.60 -13.36 33.77
N LYS A 23 2.90 -13.06 33.69
CA LYS A 23 3.82 -13.11 34.84
C LYS A 23 3.69 -11.94 35.79
N GLN A 24 3.34 -10.76 35.27
CA GLN A 24 3.32 -9.55 36.08
C GLN A 24 1.96 -9.29 36.73
N ILE A 25 0.86 -9.52 36.01
CA ILE A 25 -0.47 -9.04 36.42
C ILE A 25 -1.30 -10.12 37.12
N GLY A 26 -0.98 -11.40 36.92
CA GLY A 26 -1.62 -12.52 37.62
C GLY A 26 -3.10 -12.67 37.25
N GLY A 27 -3.39 -13.43 36.20
CA GLY A 27 -4.75 -13.73 35.75
C GLY A 27 -4.77 -14.18 34.29
N PRO A 28 -5.94 -14.56 33.74
CA PRO A 28 -6.03 -14.96 32.34
C PRO A 28 -5.86 -13.75 31.43
N VAL A 29 -4.93 -13.87 30.48
CA VAL A 29 -4.77 -12.95 29.36
C VAL A 29 -5.27 -13.67 28.12
N LEU A 30 -6.18 -13.05 27.37
CA LEU A 30 -6.73 -13.59 26.14
C LEU A 30 -5.79 -13.24 24.98
N TRP A 31 -5.58 -14.19 24.07
CA TRP A 31 -4.79 -14.00 22.84
C TRP A 31 -5.73 -14.10 21.64
N ASP A 32 -5.72 -13.06 20.79
CA ASP A 32 -6.70 -12.81 19.73
C ASP A 32 -8.16 -12.71 20.23
N PRO A 33 -8.45 -11.98 21.32
CA PRO A 33 -9.84 -11.82 21.76
C PRO A 33 -10.68 -11.06 20.72
N ASN A 34 -11.94 -11.49 20.59
CA ASN A 34 -12.95 -10.77 19.82
C ASN A 34 -13.78 -9.90 20.78
N LEU A 35 -13.29 -8.69 21.03
CA LEU A 35 -13.89 -7.82 22.04
C LEU A 35 -15.25 -7.28 21.59
N SER A 36 -16.21 -7.25 22.51
CA SER A 36 -17.57 -6.80 22.22
C SER A 36 -17.60 -5.35 21.75
N GLY A 37 -18.17 -5.10 20.56
CA GLY A 37 -18.26 -3.76 19.97
C GLY A 37 -16.99 -3.26 19.26
N VAL A 38 -15.92 -4.07 19.23
CA VAL A 38 -14.73 -3.84 18.40
C VAL A 38 -14.83 -4.75 17.18
N ILE A 39 -14.61 -4.22 15.98
CA ILE A 39 -14.85 -4.99 14.74
C ILE A 39 -13.69 -5.91 14.43
N ALA A 40 -12.51 -5.58 14.92
CA ALA A 40 -11.33 -6.35 14.66
C ALA A 40 -10.73 -7.00 15.91
N ASP A 41 -10.25 -8.22 15.71
CA ASP A 41 -9.50 -8.94 16.72
C ASP A 41 -8.31 -8.10 17.19
N GLN A 42 -8.15 -8.06 18.50
CA GLN A 42 -7.03 -7.40 19.18
C GLN A 42 -5.97 -8.45 19.48
N ASP A 43 -4.71 -8.05 19.62
CA ASP A 43 -3.65 -9.06 19.85
C ASP A 43 -3.80 -9.68 21.24
N LEU A 44 -3.99 -8.86 22.29
CA LEU A 44 -4.09 -9.32 23.68
C LEU A 44 -5.10 -8.48 24.47
N ALA A 45 -5.84 -9.10 25.39
CA ALA A 45 -6.66 -8.38 26.37
C ALA A 45 -6.64 -9.06 27.74
N TYR A 46 -6.78 -8.28 28.80
CA TYR A 46 -6.85 -8.77 30.18
C TYR A 46 -8.23 -8.52 30.80
N SER A 47 -8.68 -9.47 31.63
CA SER A 47 -10.00 -9.56 32.30
C SER A 47 -11.03 -10.38 31.51
N SER A 48 -11.69 -9.79 30.51
CA SER A 48 -12.73 -10.46 29.71
C SER A 48 -12.93 -9.78 28.36
N GLU A 49 -13.68 -10.42 27.43
CA GLU A 49 -13.98 -9.83 26.12
C GLU A 49 -15.03 -8.70 26.17
N ASP A 50 -15.90 -8.71 27.18
CA ASP A 50 -17.00 -7.74 27.35
C ASP A 50 -16.62 -6.55 28.25
N ASP A 51 -15.58 -6.69 29.07
CA ASP A 51 -15.08 -5.65 29.97
C ASP A 51 -13.56 -5.83 30.18
N PRO A 52 -12.75 -5.54 29.14
CA PRO A 52 -11.30 -5.58 29.25
C PRO A 52 -10.80 -4.43 30.13
N LYS A 53 -9.92 -4.74 31.09
CA LYS A 53 -9.27 -3.70 31.92
C LYS A 53 -8.17 -2.98 31.15
N PHE A 54 -7.45 -3.74 30.32
CA PHE A 54 -6.54 -3.18 29.34
C PHE A 54 -6.44 -4.10 28.12
N VAL A 55 -6.15 -3.48 26.99
CA VAL A 55 -5.90 -4.12 25.70
C VAL A 55 -4.46 -3.80 25.30
N VAL A 56 -3.76 -4.78 24.73
CA VAL A 56 -2.39 -4.60 24.25
C VAL A 56 -2.31 -4.90 22.77
N GLY A 57 -1.93 -3.89 21.98
CA GLY A 57 -1.57 -4.04 20.57
C GLY A 57 -0.08 -4.36 20.43
N VAL A 58 0.28 -5.31 19.57
CA VAL A 58 1.65 -5.74 19.31
C VAL A 58 1.95 -5.54 17.83
N THR A 59 3.01 -4.79 17.52
CA THR A 59 3.33 -4.47 16.13
C THR A 59 4.80 -4.69 15.83
N HIS A 60 5.07 -5.66 14.96
CA HIS A 60 6.34 -5.78 14.26
C HIS A 60 6.38 -4.76 13.10
N TRP A 61 7.22 -3.73 13.09
CA TRP A 61 7.23 -2.68 12.06
C TRP A 61 7.69 -3.17 10.68
N GLY A 62 8.91 -3.71 10.60
CA GLY A 62 9.50 -4.20 9.35
C GLY A 62 10.06 -3.09 8.45
N SER A 63 9.68 -3.06 7.16
CA SER A 63 10.14 -2.02 6.22
C SER A 63 9.41 -0.68 6.41
N HIS A 64 9.96 0.42 5.87
CA HIS A 64 9.34 1.75 5.94
C HIS A 64 7.89 1.79 5.40
N GLU A 65 7.62 1.17 4.26
CA GLU A 65 6.26 1.07 3.70
C GLU A 65 5.32 0.22 4.59
N ALA A 66 5.85 -0.86 5.17
CA ALA A 66 5.09 -1.70 6.09
C ALA A 66 4.76 -0.95 7.38
N SER A 67 5.67 -0.12 7.87
CA SER A 67 5.45 0.69 9.06
C SER A 67 4.34 1.72 8.90
N ASN A 68 4.25 2.41 7.75
CA ASN A 68 3.16 3.38 7.53
C ASN A 68 1.79 2.67 7.54
N LYS A 69 1.69 1.49 6.90
CA LYS A 69 0.45 0.68 6.95
C LYS A 69 0.09 0.24 8.36
N LYS A 70 1.07 -0.20 9.15
CA LYS A 70 0.86 -0.67 10.53
C LYS A 70 0.56 0.48 11.50
N PHE A 71 1.18 1.63 11.28
CA PHE A 71 0.89 2.87 12.00
C PHE A 71 -0.61 3.21 11.96
N TRP A 72 -1.21 3.21 10.77
CA TRP A 72 -2.64 3.49 10.65
C TRP A 72 -3.53 2.40 11.26
N ARG A 73 -3.13 1.12 11.16
CA ARG A 73 -3.87 0.02 11.81
C ARG A 73 -3.89 0.17 13.32
N ALA A 74 -2.74 0.43 13.93
CA ALA A 74 -2.62 0.69 15.37
C ALA A 74 -3.49 1.86 15.83
N ASN A 75 -3.57 2.91 15.02
CA ASN A 75 -4.44 4.06 15.29
C ASN A 75 -5.94 3.72 15.19
N GLU A 76 -6.36 2.81 14.30
CA GLU A 76 -7.75 2.32 14.29
C GLU A 76 -8.01 1.41 15.49
N ASP A 77 -7.10 0.49 15.81
CA ASP A 77 -7.24 -0.43 16.94
C ASP A 77 -7.43 0.32 18.26
N PHE A 78 -6.59 1.34 18.49
CA PHE A 78 -6.74 2.27 19.60
C PHE A 78 -8.13 2.91 19.63
N PHE A 79 -8.59 3.44 18.50
CA PHE A 79 -9.87 4.13 18.40
C PHE A 79 -11.04 3.20 18.70
N GLU A 80 -11.09 2.01 18.08
CA GLU A 80 -12.18 1.06 18.29
C GLU A 80 -12.27 0.64 19.76
N VAL A 81 -11.13 0.28 20.37
CA VAL A 81 -11.09 -0.11 21.78
C VAL A 81 -11.52 1.03 22.68
N LYS A 82 -11.05 2.26 22.45
CA LYS A 82 -11.46 3.41 23.28
C LYS A 82 -12.92 3.81 23.10
N CYS A 83 -13.49 3.60 21.92
CA CYS A 83 -14.92 3.81 21.70
C CYS A 83 -15.77 2.76 22.41
N ALA A 84 -15.39 1.48 22.35
CA ALA A 84 -16.13 0.38 22.98
C ALA A 84 -15.93 0.35 24.50
N PHE A 85 -14.70 0.61 24.96
CA PHE A 85 -14.27 0.53 26.36
C PHE A 85 -13.51 1.79 26.78
N PRO A 86 -14.20 2.92 27.01
CA PRO A 86 -13.56 4.20 27.33
C PRO A 86 -12.62 4.15 28.55
N ASN A 87 -12.92 3.27 29.51
CA ASN A 87 -12.16 3.10 30.75
C ASN A 87 -11.01 2.09 30.64
N SER A 88 -10.92 1.32 29.55
CA SER A 88 -9.82 0.36 29.36
C SER A 88 -8.53 1.11 29.03
N SER A 89 -7.40 0.71 29.61
CA SER A 89 -6.10 1.17 29.11
C SER A 89 -5.79 0.53 27.75
N PHE A 90 -5.04 1.23 26.90
CA PHE A 90 -4.58 0.67 25.63
C PHE A 90 -3.08 0.84 25.54
N VAL A 91 -2.34 -0.27 25.61
CA VAL A 91 -0.88 -0.27 25.55
C VAL A 91 -0.43 -0.77 24.20
N HIS A 92 0.50 -0.08 23.54
CA HIS A 92 1.06 -0.55 22.27
C HIS A 92 2.52 -0.95 22.40
N VAL A 93 2.89 -2.17 21.98
CA VAL A 93 4.27 -2.67 22.01
C VAL A 93 4.83 -2.79 20.58
N LEU A 94 5.90 -2.05 20.29
CA LEU A 94 6.47 -1.87 18.96
C LEU A 94 7.82 -2.59 18.84
N TYR A 95 7.88 -3.61 17.98
CA TYR A 95 9.09 -4.41 17.69
C TYR A 95 9.66 -4.13 16.28
N GLU A 96 10.97 -4.34 16.13
CA GLU A 96 11.81 -4.16 14.94
C GLU A 96 11.50 -2.87 14.16
N LYS A 97 11.54 -1.73 14.86
CA LYS A 97 11.55 -0.42 14.21
C LYS A 97 12.72 -0.36 13.24
N ASN A 98 12.44 -0.01 11.99
CA ASN A 98 13.50 0.17 11.00
C ASN A 98 14.33 1.40 11.37
N ILE A 99 15.65 1.32 11.28
CA ILE A 99 16.50 2.51 11.49
C ILE A 99 16.19 3.65 10.49
N ASN A 100 15.57 3.32 9.35
CA ASN A 100 15.08 4.28 8.35
C ASN A 100 13.56 4.52 8.44
N SER A 101 12.86 3.95 9.42
CA SER A 101 11.46 4.32 9.67
C SER A 101 11.44 5.66 10.38
N ASP A 102 10.44 6.47 10.05
CA ASP A 102 10.31 7.81 10.59
C ASP A 102 10.06 7.75 12.10
N ASP A 103 11.02 8.24 12.90
CA ASP A 103 10.91 8.28 14.36
C ASP A 103 9.66 9.02 14.82
N ALA A 104 9.17 9.94 13.99
CA ALA A 104 7.94 10.66 14.21
C ALA A 104 6.70 9.74 14.30
N LEU A 105 6.63 8.65 13.54
CA LEU A 105 5.46 7.76 13.59
C LEU A 105 5.36 7.02 14.93
N ASP A 106 6.48 6.63 15.52
CA ASP A 106 6.56 6.05 16.87
C ASP A 106 6.13 7.07 17.94
N ASN A 107 6.65 8.31 17.82
CA ASN A 107 6.22 9.42 18.68
C ASN A 107 4.72 9.71 18.56
N ILE A 108 4.14 9.62 17.36
CA ILE A 108 2.71 9.80 17.16
C ILE A 108 1.94 8.65 17.83
N ILE A 109 2.31 7.38 17.63
CA ILE A 109 1.64 6.25 18.30
C ILE A 109 1.69 6.43 19.81
N ARG A 110 2.85 6.78 20.37
CA ARG A 110 2.98 7.03 21.81
C ARG A 110 2.04 8.13 22.27
N LYS A 111 1.92 9.23 21.53
CA LYS A 111 0.99 10.32 21.87
C LYS A 111 -0.48 9.91 21.71
N THR A 112 -0.83 9.21 20.64
CA THR A 112 -2.18 8.66 20.42
C THR A 112 -2.58 7.75 21.58
N CYS A 113 -1.66 6.91 22.05
CA CYS A 113 -1.91 6.00 23.18
C CYS A 113 -1.68 6.67 24.54
N ASN A 114 -1.76 8.00 24.67
CA ASN A 114 -1.56 8.74 25.91
C ASN A 114 -0.26 8.38 26.65
N GLY A 115 0.85 8.22 25.94
CA GLY A 115 2.12 7.79 26.51
C GLY A 115 2.27 6.27 26.68
N GLN A 116 1.19 5.50 26.57
CA GLN A 116 1.14 4.05 26.79
C GLN A 116 1.64 3.26 25.56
N ALA A 117 2.88 3.52 25.13
CA ALA A 117 3.54 2.74 24.10
C ALA A 117 5.00 2.43 24.44
N LEU A 118 5.41 1.17 24.22
CA LEU A 118 6.79 0.72 24.33
C LEU A 118 7.40 0.49 22.96
N SER A 119 8.64 0.92 22.78
CA SER A 119 9.44 0.71 21.60
C SER A 119 10.92 0.52 21.98
N ILE A 120 11.78 0.33 20.98
CA ILE A 120 13.23 0.26 21.21
C ILE A 120 13.82 1.55 21.85
N GLN A 121 13.09 2.67 21.81
CA GLN A 121 13.56 3.95 22.33
C GLN A 121 13.36 4.08 23.85
N ASN A 122 12.37 3.39 24.42
CA ASN A 122 11.99 3.53 25.83
C ASN A 122 11.84 2.20 26.58
N SER A 123 12.21 1.06 25.96
CA SER A 123 12.29 -0.24 26.62
C SER A 123 13.70 -0.82 26.53
N VAL A 124 14.23 -1.27 27.66
CA VAL A 124 15.52 -1.99 27.67
C VAL A 124 15.36 -3.47 27.33
N ALA A 125 14.15 -4.00 27.47
CA ALA A 125 13.83 -5.40 27.20
C ALA A 125 13.66 -5.68 25.70
N ILE A 126 12.92 -4.82 24.99
CA ILE A 126 12.59 -5.00 23.57
C ILE A 126 13.80 -5.28 22.67
N PRO A 127 14.87 -4.45 22.64
CA PRO A 127 16.00 -4.71 21.74
C PRO A 127 16.72 -6.02 22.04
N LYS A 128 16.73 -6.47 23.31
CA LYS A 128 17.36 -7.74 23.72
C LYS A 128 16.47 -8.94 23.36
N LEU A 129 15.15 -8.83 23.51
CA LEU A 129 14.20 -9.85 23.07
C LEU A 129 14.22 -10.02 21.54
N GLN A 130 14.40 -8.95 20.77
CA GLN A 130 14.57 -9.02 19.31
C GLN A 130 15.78 -9.87 18.90
N ALA A 131 16.83 -9.92 19.71
CA ALA A 131 18.00 -10.75 19.44
C ALA A 131 17.66 -12.26 19.41
N TYR A 132 16.57 -12.71 20.05
CA TYR A 132 16.09 -14.09 20.01
C TYR A 132 15.43 -14.45 18.66
N VAL A 133 15.12 -13.48 17.82
CA VAL A 133 14.49 -13.70 16.50
C VAL A 133 15.20 -12.94 15.37
N SER A 134 16.45 -12.54 15.59
CA SER A 134 17.19 -11.65 14.68
C SER A 134 17.51 -12.24 13.31
N ASN A 135 17.34 -13.55 13.13
CA ASN A 135 17.52 -14.21 11.85
C ASN A 135 16.57 -15.41 11.67
N LYS A 136 16.42 -15.84 10.42
CA LYS A 136 15.55 -16.95 10.02
C LYS A 136 15.81 -18.26 10.77
N GLY A 137 17.08 -18.55 11.10
CA GLY A 137 17.45 -19.75 11.85
C GLY A 137 16.85 -19.74 13.25
N LYS A 138 16.95 -18.59 13.94
CA LYS A 138 16.35 -18.39 15.26
C LYS A 138 14.82 -18.37 15.22
N VAL A 139 14.21 -17.70 14.24
CA VAL A 139 12.73 -17.71 14.08
C VAL A 139 12.19 -19.13 13.94
N LYS A 140 12.88 -20.01 13.19
CA LYS A 140 12.48 -21.41 13.03
C LYS A 140 12.49 -22.22 14.34
N GLN A 141 13.29 -21.83 15.32
CA GLN A 141 13.38 -22.55 16.60
C GLN A 141 12.08 -22.46 17.41
N PHE A 142 11.26 -21.45 17.18
CA PHE A 142 9.93 -21.28 17.79
C PHE A 142 8.82 -22.08 17.07
N GLY A 143 9.14 -22.76 15.96
CA GLY A 143 8.19 -23.53 15.16
C GLY A 143 7.13 -22.66 14.46
N SER A 144 5.88 -23.14 14.42
CA SER A 144 4.76 -22.48 13.76
C SER A 144 3.46 -22.66 14.55
N GLY A 145 2.59 -21.66 14.51
CA GLY A 145 1.33 -21.65 15.26
C GLY A 145 1.49 -21.08 16.67
N LYS A 146 0.43 -20.45 17.19
CA LYS A 146 0.44 -19.70 18.45
C LYS A 146 0.81 -20.58 19.65
N ASP A 147 0.17 -21.74 19.79
CA ASP A 147 0.41 -22.67 20.90
C ASP A 147 1.85 -23.15 20.99
N ASN A 148 2.44 -23.55 19.86
CA ASN A 148 3.82 -24.06 19.83
C ASN A 148 4.83 -22.95 20.15
N VAL A 149 4.60 -21.75 19.61
CA VAL A 149 5.44 -20.58 19.90
C VAL A 149 5.39 -20.26 21.41
N LEU A 150 4.19 -20.22 22.01
CA LEU A 150 4.03 -19.94 23.44
C LEU A 150 4.63 -21.05 24.33
N LEU A 151 4.48 -22.31 23.95
CA LEU A 151 5.12 -23.43 24.63
C LEU A 151 6.65 -23.24 24.70
N ILE A 152 7.26 -22.84 23.59
CA ILE A 152 8.70 -22.60 23.51
C ILE A 152 9.11 -21.36 24.29
N CYS A 153 8.32 -20.28 24.26
CA CYS A 153 8.55 -19.11 25.11
C CYS A 153 8.51 -19.48 26.61
N ARG A 154 7.58 -20.34 27.03
CA ARG A 154 7.48 -20.83 28.42
C ARG A 154 8.67 -21.73 28.79
N ALA A 155 9.12 -22.59 27.88
CA ALA A 155 10.34 -23.38 28.09
C ALA A 155 11.58 -22.48 28.25
N LEU A 156 11.76 -21.50 27.36
CA LEU A 156 12.84 -20.51 27.47
C LEU A 156 12.77 -19.71 28.76
N TYR A 157 11.58 -19.31 29.21
CA TYR A 157 11.42 -18.63 30.49
C TYR A 157 11.87 -19.48 31.68
N ASN A 158 11.64 -20.80 31.63
CA ASN A 158 12.07 -21.71 32.69
C ASN A 158 13.57 -22.04 32.62
N ASP A 159 14.13 -22.19 31.42
CA ASP A 159 15.48 -22.74 31.25
C ASP A 159 16.55 -21.67 31.02
N ASN A 160 16.18 -20.47 30.59
CA ASN A 160 17.09 -19.37 30.27
C ASN A 160 16.85 -18.16 31.20
N SER A 161 17.77 -17.94 32.14
CA SER A 161 17.69 -16.86 33.13
C SER A 161 17.73 -15.45 32.52
N GLU A 162 18.45 -15.26 31.42
CA GLU A 162 18.47 -13.98 30.71
C GLU A 162 17.12 -13.70 30.05
N PHE A 163 16.56 -14.68 29.33
CA PHE A 163 15.25 -14.55 28.70
C PHE A 163 14.17 -14.28 29.76
N ARG A 164 14.18 -15.03 30.86
CA ARG A 164 13.29 -14.81 32.02
C ARG A 164 13.34 -13.35 32.50
N ARG A 165 14.55 -12.87 32.82
CA ARG A 165 14.77 -11.49 33.29
C ARG A 165 14.27 -10.44 32.29
N LEU A 166 14.37 -10.70 30.98
CA LEU A 166 13.88 -9.80 29.94
C LEU A 166 12.35 -9.80 29.84
N ILE A 167 11.71 -10.96 29.97
CA ILE A 167 10.25 -11.07 30.01
C ILE A 167 9.69 -10.40 31.26
N ASP A 168 10.28 -10.65 32.42
CA ASP A 168 9.90 -9.99 33.68
C ASP A 168 10.04 -8.47 33.54
N LYS A 169 11.17 -8.00 32.97
CA LYS A 169 11.38 -6.57 32.76
C LYS A 169 10.37 -5.95 31.79
N LEU A 170 10.01 -6.65 30.72
CA LEU A 170 8.97 -6.19 29.80
C LEU A 170 7.61 -6.10 30.52
N GLY A 171 7.29 -7.06 31.39
CA GLY A 171 6.07 -7.06 32.19
C GLY A 171 6.00 -5.87 33.15
N GLU A 172 7.10 -5.58 33.85
CA GLU A 172 7.25 -4.39 34.69
C GLU A 172 6.99 -3.11 33.89
N GLU A 173 7.67 -2.93 32.74
CA GLU A 173 7.52 -1.74 31.89
C GLU A 173 6.07 -1.57 31.39
N ILE A 174 5.39 -2.67 31.01
CA ILE A 174 3.97 -2.63 30.62
C ILE A 174 3.09 -2.22 31.81
N SER A 175 3.35 -2.77 32.99
CA SER A 175 2.55 -2.48 34.18
C SER A 175 2.73 -1.06 34.68
N GLU A 176 3.94 -0.50 34.57
CA GLU A 176 4.21 0.91 34.83
C GLU A 176 3.36 1.81 33.92
N LEU A 177 3.28 1.49 32.61
CA LEU A 177 2.44 2.25 31.68
C LEU A 177 0.94 2.13 31.98
N ILE A 178 0.47 0.96 32.40
CA ILE A 178 -0.94 0.74 32.79
C ILE A 178 -1.27 1.52 34.07
N ALA A 179 -0.34 1.58 35.02
CA ALA A 179 -0.51 2.31 36.28
C ALA A 179 -0.48 3.83 36.11
N CYS A 180 0.11 4.34 35.03
CA CYS A 180 0.09 5.76 34.70
C CYS A 180 -1.30 6.17 34.19
N ASP A 181 -2.01 6.95 34.99
CA ASP A 181 -3.25 7.61 34.56
C ASP A 181 -2.90 8.83 33.71
N TYR A 182 -2.84 8.63 32.40
CA TYR A 182 -2.65 9.72 31.45
C TYR A 182 -4.00 10.18 30.91
N GLU A 183 -4.51 11.28 31.47
CA GLU A 183 -5.57 12.06 30.84
C GLU A 183 -4.97 12.90 29.70
N ASP A 184 -5.14 12.45 28.46
CA ASP A 184 -4.94 13.31 27.29
C ASP A 184 -6.30 13.89 26.88
N ASP A 185 -6.49 15.17 27.20
CA ASP A 185 -7.70 15.92 26.87
C ASP A 185 -8.04 15.86 25.38
N PHE A 186 -7.04 15.84 24.50
CA PHE A 186 -7.26 15.83 23.06
C PHE A 186 -7.84 14.48 22.61
N VAL A 187 -7.24 13.38 23.05
CA VAL A 187 -7.68 12.03 22.67
C VAL A 187 -9.02 11.68 23.30
N ASN A 188 -9.24 12.06 24.57
CA ASN A 188 -10.51 11.88 25.24
C ASN A 188 -11.62 12.73 24.60
N ALA A 189 -11.33 13.98 24.24
CA ALA A 189 -12.27 14.81 23.50
C ALA A 189 -12.58 14.23 22.11
N PHE A 190 -11.60 13.64 21.44
CA PHE A 190 -11.76 12.97 20.15
C PHE A 190 -12.72 11.78 20.23
N VAL A 191 -12.45 10.83 21.12
CA VAL A 191 -13.29 9.63 21.30
C VAL A 191 -14.73 10.04 21.65
N LYS A 192 -14.91 11.04 22.53
CA LYS A 192 -16.23 11.58 22.88
C LYS A 192 -16.93 12.23 21.67
N ARG A 193 -16.23 13.07 20.91
CA ARG A 193 -16.80 13.79 19.76
C ARG A 193 -17.22 12.85 18.65
N GLU A 194 -16.39 11.87 18.32
CA GLU A 194 -16.70 10.91 17.25
C GLU A 194 -17.71 9.85 17.68
N GLY A 195 -17.68 9.40 18.94
CA GLY A 195 -18.75 8.56 19.50
C GLY A 195 -20.14 9.22 19.36
N ILE A 196 -20.22 10.54 19.53
CA ILE A 196 -21.46 11.31 19.31
C ILE A 196 -21.81 11.41 17.80
N ARG A 197 -20.83 11.51 16.89
CA ARG A 197 -21.07 11.55 15.44
C ARG A 197 -21.62 10.23 14.89
N LYS A 198 -21.17 9.08 15.42
CA LYS A 198 -21.71 7.74 15.08
C LYS A 198 -23.24 7.68 15.22
N HIS A 199 -23.82 8.40 16.18
CA HIS A 199 -25.27 8.39 16.39
C HIS A 199 -26.07 9.28 15.41
N LYS A 200 -25.43 10.26 14.76
CA LYS A 200 -26.12 11.28 13.95
C LYS A 200 -26.08 11.02 12.45
N ARG A 201 -25.05 10.36 11.94
CA ARG A 201 -25.07 9.88 10.55
C ARG A 201 -25.80 8.54 10.59
N ARG A 202 -27.02 8.49 10.05
CA ARG A 202 -27.74 7.25 9.69
C ARG A 202 -28.02 7.25 8.18
N GLY A 203 -27.05 7.70 7.39
CA GLY A 203 -27.09 7.57 5.94
C GLY A 203 -26.83 6.12 5.54
N LYS A 204 -27.57 5.60 4.56
CA LYS A 204 -27.23 4.33 3.93
C LYS A 204 -26.08 4.61 2.96
N ILE A 205 -24.92 3.96 3.12
CA ILE A 205 -23.92 3.96 2.04
C ILE A 205 -24.59 3.31 0.82
N THR A 206 -24.64 4.04 -0.28
CA THR A 206 -25.08 3.48 -1.55
C THR A 206 -23.96 2.58 -2.05
N LEU A 207 -24.13 1.27 -1.91
CA LEU A 207 -23.28 0.25 -2.54
C LEU A 207 -24.01 -0.25 -3.79
N SER A 208 -23.39 -0.22 -4.97
CA SER A 208 -23.98 -0.83 -6.18
C SER A 208 -23.78 -2.35 -6.29
N GLY A 209 -23.51 -3.01 -5.16
CA GLY A 209 -23.34 -4.45 -5.07
C GLY A 209 -21.91 -4.89 -4.80
N ASN A 210 -21.76 -6.14 -4.35
CA ASN A 210 -20.48 -6.78 -4.08
C ASN A 210 -19.75 -7.06 -5.41
N ARG A 211 -18.54 -6.53 -5.58
CA ARG A 211 -17.72 -6.77 -6.78
C ARG A 211 -16.29 -7.13 -6.41
N GLU A 212 -15.75 -8.14 -7.10
CA GLU A 212 -14.32 -8.45 -7.09
C GLU A 212 -13.65 -7.68 -8.21
N THR A 213 -13.27 -6.44 -7.94
CA THR A 213 -12.71 -5.60 -9.00
C THR A 213 -11.19 -5.75 -8.99
N TYR A 214 -10.65 -6.51 -9.94
CA TYR A 214 -9.19 -6.51 -10.21
C TYR A 214 -8.92 -5.70 -11.48
N TYR A 215 -9.54 -4.52 -11.61
CA TYR A 215 -9.58 -3.79 -12.88
C TYR A 215 -8.17 -3.46 -13.37
N LYS A 216 -7.26 -3.00 -12.51
CA LYS A 216 -5.92 -2.56 -12.95
C LYS A 216 -5.15 -3.61 -13.77
N LEU A 217 -5.11 -4.87 -13.32
CA LEU A 217 -4.35 -5.92 -14.03
C LEU A 217 -5.04 -6.32 -15.33
N GLY A 218 -6.36 -6.50 -15.31
CA GLY A 218 -7.11 -6.85 -16.51
C GLY A 218 -7.08 -5.73 -17.55
N LEU A 219 -7.29 -4.49 -17.13
CA LEU A 219 -7.20 -3.29 -17.97
C LEU A 219 -5.84 -3.15 -18.65
N LEU A 220 -4.75 -3.24 -17.88
CA LEU A 220 -3.40 -3.15 -18.43
C LEU A 220 -3.05 -4.34 -19.33
N THR A 221 -3.62 -5.52 -19.08
CA THR A 221 -3.44 -6.69 -19.96
C THR A 221 -4.16 -6.49 -21.29
N LEU A 222 -5.37 -5.93 -21.26
CA LEU A 222 -6.13 -5.65 -22.48
C LEU A 222 -5.43 -4.61 -23.36
N LEU A 223 -4.69 -3.64 -22.80
CA LEU A 223 -3.87 -2.70 -23.60
C LEU A 223 -2.84 -3.38 -24.52
N LYS A 224 -2.56 -4.68 -24.30
CA LYS A 224 -1.66 -5.49 -25.12
C LYS A 224 -2.36 -6.22 -26.26
N ILE A 225 -3.69 -6.26 -26.25
CA ILE A 225 -4.48 -6.94 -27.27
C ILE A 225 -4.69 -5.96 -28.41
N ASP A 226 -4.35 -6.42 -29.62
CA ASP A 226 -4.63 -5.68 -30.86
C ASP A 226 -6.10 -5.23 -30.84
N PRO A 227 -6.39 -3.93 -31.05
CA PRO A 227 -7.77 -3.44 -31.08
C PRO A 227 -8.69 -4.24 -32.03
N ASN A 228 -8.16 -4.75 -33.14
CA ASN A 228 -8.92 -5.54 -34.11
C ASN A 228 -9.32 -6.92 -33.58
N ILE A 229 -8.61 -7.47 -32.59
CA ILE A 229 -8.85 -8.79 -32.00
C ILE A 229 -9.52 -8.67 -30.62
N LEU A 230 -9.49 -7.47 -30.03
CA LEU A 230 -10.12 -7.19 -28.76
C LEU A 230 -11.63 -7.51 -28.78
N ASN A 231 -12.35 -7.15 -29.84
CA ASN A 231 -13.79 -7.36 -29.94
C ASN A 231 -14.14 -8.85 -29.90
N GLU A 232 -13.42 -9.65 -30.72
CA GLU A 232 -13.51 -11.11 -30.68
C GLU A 232 -13.17 -11.66 -29.29
N THR A 233 -12.21 -11.02 -28.61
CA THR A 233 -11.78 -11.40 -27.26
C THR A 233 -12.88 -11.16 -26.23
N ILE A 234 -13.46 -9.96 -26.18
CA ILE A 234 -14.54 -9.60 -25.27
C ILE A 234 -15.77 -10.47 -25.53
N GLU A 235 -16.18 -10.64 -26.78
CA GLU A 235 -17.33 -11.47 -27.14
C GLU A 235 -17.13 -12.94 -26.72
N ALA A 236 -15.97 -13.52 -27.03
CA ALA A 236 -15.67 -14.91 -26.66
C ALA A 236 -15.62 -15.11 -25.15
N ILE A 237 -15.08 -14.14 -24.39
CA ILE A 237 -15.06 -14.17 -22.93
C ILE A 237 -16.48 -14.12 -22.36
N THR A 238 -17.31 -13.18 -22.84
CA THR A 238 -18.69 -12.99 -22.40
C THR A 238 -19.55 -14.22 -22.69
N ARG A 239 -19.36 -14.86 -23.85
CA ARG A 239 -20.05 -16.12 -24.23
C ARG A 239 -19.48 -17.36 -23.54
N LYS A 240 -18.36 -17.24 -22.79
CA LYS A 240 -17.58 -18.36 -22.22
C LYS A 240 -17.04 -19.32 -23.29
N GLU A 241 -16.84 -18.84 -24.51
CA GLU A 241 -16.44 -19.62 -25.69
C GLU A 241 -14.97 -19.35 -26.05
N VAL A 242 -14.04 -19.81 -25.20
CA VAL A 242 -12.60 -19.60 -25.43
C VAL A 242 -12.09 -20.21 -26.74
N LYS A 243 -12.84 -21.14 -27.36
CA LYS A 243 -12.51 -21.72 -28.67
C LYS A 243 -12.48 -20.69 -29.81
N GLY A 244 -13.13 -19.54 -29.65
CA GLY A 244 -13.11 -18.45 -30.63
C GLY A 244 -11.88 -17.56 -30.57
N LEU A 245 -11.02 -17.68 -29.53
CA LEU A 245 -9.84 -16.84 -29.39
C LEU A 245 -8.67 -17.37 -30.25
N SER A 246 -7.94 -16.45 -30.87
CA SER A 246 -6.67 -16.78 -31.52
C SER A 246 -5.65 -17.31 -30.50
N THR A 247 -4.74 -18.19 -30.95
CA THR A 247 -3.68 -18.75 -30.10
C THR A 247 -2.84 -17.65 -29.43
N ALA A 248 -2.55 -16.56 -30.15
CA ALA A 248 -1.80 -15.43 -29.63
C ALA A 248 -2.50 -14.74 -28.45
N VAL A 249 -3.83 -14.53 -28.53
CA VAL A 249 -4.61 -13.95 -27.42
C VAL A 249 -4.62 -14.89 -26.21
N ILE A 250 -4.83 -16.18 -26.44
CA ILE A 250 -4.79 -17.19 -25.38
C ILE A 250 -3.43 -17.16 -24.67
N GLU A 251 -2.33 -17.09 -25.41
CA GLU A 251 -0.99 -17.03 -24.82
C GLU A 251 -0.78 -15.77 -23.98
N VAL A 252 -1.21 -14.59 -24.46
CA VAL A 252 -1.14 -13.33 -23.71
C VAL A 252 -1.94 -13.42 -22.40
N LEU A 253 -3.20 -13.85 -22.47
CA LEU A 253 -4.09 -13.97 -21.30
C LEU A 253 -3.54 -14.99 -20.29
N LYS A 254 -3.01 -16.12 -20.78
CA LYS A 254 -2.42 -17.16 -19.94
C LYS A 254 -1.15 -16.68 -19.26
N ALA A 255 -0.30 -15.94 -19.97
CA ALA A 255 0.91 -15.36 -19.41
C ALA A 255 0.65 -14.36 -18.27
N GLN A 256 -0.55 -13.74 -18.25
CA GLN A 256 -0.99 -12.85 -17.17
C GLN A 256 -1.83 -13.53 -16.09
N GLY A 257 -2.06 -14.84 -16.18
CA GLY A 257 -2.90 -15.57 -15.23
C GLY A 257 -4.38 -15.21 -15.31
N LEU A 258 -4.83 -14.58 -16.41
CA LEU A 258 -6.24 -14.24 -16.62
C LEU A 258 -7.04 -15.40 -17.22
N ILE A 259 -6.34 -16.40 -17.73
CA ILE A 259 -6.92 -17.70 -18.08
C ILE A 259 -6.01 -18.84 -17.61
N GLU A 260 -6.61 -19.93 -17.17
CA GLU A 260 -5.91 -21.14 -16.75
C GLU A 260 -6.37 -22.35 -17.57
N LYS A 261 -5.46 -23.29 -17.81
CA LYS A 261 -5.83 -24.56 -18.46
C LYS A 261 -6.63 -25.40 -17.45
N ALA A 262 -7.89 -25.69 -17.76
CA ALA A 262 -8.71 -26.58 -16.96
C ALA A 262 -8.58 -28.03 -17.45
N ARG A 263 -9.06 -29.00 -16.67
CA ARG A 263 -9.16 -30.41 -17.12
C ARG A 263 -9.97 -30.54 -18.41
N ILE A 264 -10.96 -29.67 -18.60
CA ILE A 264 -11.76 -29.55 -19.82
C ILE A 264 -11.86 -28.06 -20.16
N GLY A 265 -11.24 -27.65 -21.26
CA GLY A 265 -11.28 -26.27 -21.75
C GLY A 265 -10.36 -25.28 -21.02
N VAL A 266 -10.78 -24.02 -20.96
CA VAL A 266 -10.04 -22.91 -20.37
C VAL A 266 -10.90 -22.27 -19.30
N LYS A 267 -10.34 -22.10 -18.10
CA LYS A 267 -10.97 -21.39 -17.00
C LYS A 267 -10.61 -19.91 -17.13
N ILE A 268 -11.61 -19.07 -17.40
CA ILE A 268 -11.46 -17.62 -17.43
C ILE A 268 -11.49 -17.08 -15.99
N HIS A 269 -10.52 -16.25 -15.64
CA HIS A 269 -10.44 -15.58 -14.35
C HIS A 269 -11.67 -14.67 -14.14
N PRO A 270 -12.30 -14.64 -12.95
CA PRO A 270 -13.47 -13.80 -12.65
C PRO A 270 -13.33 -12.34 -13.12
N MET A 271 -12.26 -11.66 -12.71
CA MET A 271 -11.85 -10.33 -13.19
C MET A 271 -12.02 -10.11 -14.70
N LEU A 272 -11.56 -11.05 -15.54
CA LEU A 272 -11.61 -10.87 -16.99
C LEU A 272 -13.05 -10.94 -17.50
N LYS A 273 -13.92 -11.71 -16.84
CA LYS A 273 -15.36 -11.73 -17.11
C LYS A 273 -16.02 -10.42 -16.70
N ASP A 274 -15.66 -9.89 -15.54
CA ASP A 274 -16.24 -8.64 -15.03
C ASP A 274 -15.90 -7.48 -15.98
N ILE A 275 -14.64 -7.39 -16.41
CA ILE A 275 -14.23 -6.40 -17.41
C ILE A 275 -14.95 -6.61 -18.75
N ALA A 276 -15.02 -7.85 -19.23
CA ALA A 276 -15.73 -8.14 -20.49
C ALA A 276 -17.23 -7.80 -20.40
N SER A 277 -17.84 -7.87 -19.22
CA SER A 277 -19.24 -7.51 -19.00
C SER A 277 -19.52 -6.01 -19.14
N LEU A 278 -18.50 -5.15 -19.02
CA LEU A 278 -18.62 -3.71 -19.26
C LEU A 278 -18.76 -3.38 -20.76
N GLY A 279 -18.41 -4.32 -21.63
CA GLY A 279 -18.54 -4.18 -23.07
C GLY A 279 -17.41 -3.40 -23.75
N GLU A 280 -17.40 -3.47 -25.08
CA GLU A 280 -16.39 -2.87 -25.96
C GLU A 280 -16.30 -1.35 -25.80
N GLY A 281 -17.45 -0.66 -25.84
CA GLY A 281 -17.48 0.80 -25.81
C GLY A 281 -16.82 1.39 -24.56
N TRP A 282 -17.00 0.74 -23.40
CA TRP A 282 -16.35 1.15 -22.17
C TRP A 282 -14.83 0.98 -22.25
N TYR A 283 -14.36 -0.10 -22.87
CA TYR A 283 -12.93 -0.37 -23.00
C TYR A 283 -12.23 0.57 -23.99
N GLU A 284 -12.85 0.85 -25.14
CA GLU A 284 -12.29 1.81 -26.09
C GLU A 284 -12.24 3.21 -25.48
N GLU A 285 -13.27 3.61 -24.72
CA GLU A 285 -13.20 4.86 -23.95
C GLU A 285 -12.05 4.81 -22.94
N PHE A 286 -11.89 3.72 -22.20
CA PHE A 286 -10.78 3.55 -21.26
C PHE A 286 -9.39 3.70 -21.92
N LYS A 287 -9.16 3.07 -23.07
CA LYS A 287 -7.95 3.23 -23.89
C LYS A 287 -7.74 4.69 -24.27
N ASN A 288 -8.78 5.34 -24.76
CA ASN A 288 -8.76 6.73 -25.19
C ASN A 288 -8.45 7.67 -24.03
N VAL A 289 -9.02 7.43 -22.85
CA VAL A 289 -8.76 8.18 -21.62
C VAL A 289 -7.29 8.07 -21.22
N ILE A 290 -6.75 6.85 -21.17
CA ILE A 290 -5.32 6.65 -20.88
C ILE A 290 -4.46 7.39 -21.90
N ALA A 291 -4.71 7.19 -23.20
CA ALA A 291 -3.93 7.81 -24.25
C ALA A 291 -3.99 9.35 -24.14
N ARG A 292 -5.18 9.93 -24.01
CA ARG A 292 -5.40 11.38 -23.84
C ARG A 292 -4.57 11.94 -22.69
N HIS A 293 -4.61 11.28 -21.53
CA HIS A 293 -3.87 11.73 -20.35
C HIS A 293 -2.36 11.47 -20.44
N VAL A 294 -1.92 10.38 -21.07
CA VAL A 294 -0.48 10.07 -21.20
C VAL A 294 0.20 10.99 -22.22
N TYR A 295 -0.50 11.30 -23.32
CA TYR A 295 0.03 12.14 -24.41
C TYR A 295 -0.22 13.63 -24.22
N SER A 296 -1.12 14.04 -23.32
CA SER A 296 -1.37 15.46 -23.03
C SER A 296 -0.13 16.14 -22.44
N ALA A 297 0.20 17.31 -22.99
CA ALA A 297 1.41 18.04 -22.63
C ALA A 297 1.43 18.49 -21.16
N ASP A 298 0.24 18.84 -20.64
CA ASP A 298 0.01 19.42 -19.31
C ASP A 298 -0.36 18.37 -18.26
N SER A 299 -0.45 17.10 -18.67
CA SER A 299 -0.79 16.01 -17.75
C SER A 299 0.37 15.68 -16.83
N SER A 300 0.06 15.59 -15.54
CA SER A 300 0.99 15.08 -14.52
C SER A 300 1.43 13.64 -14.80
N LEU A 301 0.73 12.90 -15.68
CA LEU A 301 1.00 11.50 -16.04
C LEU A 301 1.94 11.36 -17.23
N ARG A 302 2.33 12.47 -17.85
CA ARG A 302 3.23 12.48 -19.01
C ARG A 302 4.60 11.87 -18.69
N HIS A 303 5.03 11.82 -17.43
CA HIS A 303 6.25 11.11 -17.03
C HIS A 303 6.12 9.58 -17.17
N TYR A 304 4.91 9.04 -17.27
CA TYR A 304 4.66 7.62 -17.54
C TYR A 304 4.60 7.27 -19.02
N ILE A 305 4.65 8.25 -19.93
CA ILE A 305 4.57 8.02 -21.39
C ILE A 305 5.57 6.96 -21.87
N ASP A 306 6.78 6.97 -21.33
CA ASP A 306 7.82 6.03 -21.72
C ASP A 306 7.55 4.62 -21.18
N HIS A 307 6.99 4.49 -19.97
CA HIS A 307 6.59 3.19 -19.41
C HIS A 307 5.35 2.63 -20.13
N TYR A 308 4.39 3.49 -20.47
CA TYR A 308 3.23 3.13 -21.26
C TYR A 308 3.67 2.65 -22.66
N SER A 309 4.51 3.43 -23.33
CA SER A 309 5.06 3.09 -24.65
C SER A 309 5.84 1.76 -24.62
N ASP A 310 6.66 1.50 -23.60
CA ASP A 310 7.34 0.19 -23.46
C ASP A 310 6.38 -1.01 -23.44
N VAL A 311 5.17 -0.81 -22.92
CA VAL A 311 4.15 -1.85 -22.77
C VAL A 311 3.35 -2.03 -24.06
N VAL A 312 2.94 -0.94 -24.71
CA VAL A 312 2.06 -0.98 -25.90
C VAL A 312 2.81 -1.02 -27.23
N ASP A 313 4.06 -0.55 -27.29
CA ASP A 313 4.88 -0.47 -28.51
C ASP A 313 6.00 -1.53 -28.46
N GLN A 314 5.77 -2.64 -29.17
CA GLN A 314 6.72 -3.74 -29.26
C GLN A 314 8.01 -3.34 -29.98
N ASP A 315 7.92 -2.56 -31.05
CA ASP A 315 9.06 -2.18 -31.89
C ASP A 315 10.00 -1.28 -31.12
N ARG A 316 9.45 -0.30 -30.38
CA ARG A 316 10.22 0.54 -29.46
C ARG A 316 10.95 -0.28 -28.42
N ARG A 317 10.27 -1.24 -27.77
CA ARG A 317 10.88 -2.08 -26.74
C ARG A 317 12.02 -2.94 -27.32
N GLN A 318 11.83 -3.48 -28.53
CA GLN A 318 12.86 -4.22 -29.26
C GLN A 318 14.07 -3.33 -29.56
N TYR A 319 13.81 -2.12 -30.07
CA TYR A 319 14.84 -1.13 -30.36
C TYR A 319 15.66 -0.77 -29.11
N LEU A 320 15.01 -0.39 -28.00
CA LEU A 320 15.69 0.01 -26.76
C LEU A 320 16.54 -1.13 -26.19
N LEU A 321 16.03 -2.36 -26.22
CA LEU A 321 16.81 -3.52 -25.76
C LEU A 321 18.01 -3.79 -26.68
N ASN A 322 17.82 -3.76 -28.00
CA ASN A 322 18.89 -3.94 -28.98
C ASN A 322 19.95 -2.85 -28.83
N TYR A 323 19.53 -1.60 -28.59
CA TYR A 323 20.45 -0.48 -28.35
C TYR A 323 21.29 -0.71 -27.09
N LEU A 324 20.65 -1.10 -25.97
CA LEU A 324 21.34 -1.40 -24.72
C LEU A 324 22.42 -2.49 -24.90
N ILE A 325 22.03 -3.59 -25.55
CA ILE A 325 22.87 -4.78 -25.75
C ILE A 325 24.05 -4.47 -26.69
N ASN A 326 23.77 -3.75 -27.78
CA ASN A 326 24.76 -3.49 -28.83
C ASN A 326 25.54 -2.19 -28.64
N ALA A 327 25.43 -1.55 -27.47
CA ALA A 327 26.22 -0.36 -27.17
C ALA A 327 27.72 -0.64 -27.36
N SER A 328 28.39 0.30 -28.03
CA SER A 328 29.82 0.25 -28.36
C SER A 328 30.69 0.85 -27.26
N SER A 329 30.14 1.74 -26.42
CA SER A 329 30.83 2.37 -25.29
C SER A 329 29.87 2.76 -24.17
N SER A 330 30.42 3.05 -22.98
CA SER A 330 29.66 3.63 -21.87
C SER A 330 29.20 5.07 -22.16
N ASP A 331 29.98 5.84 -22.94
CA ASP A 331 29.63 7.19 -23.38
C ASP A 331 28.38 7.19 -24.28
N GLN A 332 28.23 6.19 -25.14
CA GLN A 332 27.02 5.99 -25.94
C GLN A 332 25.79 5.78 -25.05
N LEU A 333 25.89 4.91 -24.03
CA LEU A 333 24.79 4.67 -23.09
C LEU A 333 24.45 5.91 -22.25
N TYR A 334 25.46 6.67 -21.84
CA TYR A 334 25.29 7.93 -21.12
C TYR A 334 24.57 8.97 -21.97
N LYS A 335 25.01 9.20 -23.22
CA LYS A 335 24.36 10.13 -24.16
C LYS A 335 22.91 9.74 -24.49
N ALA A 336 22.66 8.44 -24.71
CA ALA A 336 21.32 7.92 -24.96
C ALA A 336 20.38 8.17 -23.76
N SER A 337 20.92 8.23 -22.55
CA SER A 337 20.15 8.50 -21.33
C SER A 337 19.86 9.98 -21.09
N LEU A 338 20.58 10.88 -21.77
CA LEU A 338 20.40 12.33 -21.69
C LEU A 338 19.54 12.90 -22.84
N GLY A 339 18.89 12.04 -23.63
CA GLY A 339 17.91 12.46 -24.64
C GLY A 339 18.50 12.95 -25.97
N VAL A 340 19.72 12.53 -26.33
CA VAL A 340 20.40 12.92 -27.59
C VAL A 340 19.97 12.07 -28.80
N GLU A 341 19.08 11.09 -28.61
CA GLU A 341 18.67 10.07 -29.60
C GLU A 341 17.15 10.13 -29.88
N PRO A 342 16.62 9.54 -30.98
CA PRO A 342 15.33 9.93 -31.59
C PRO A 342 14.08 9.76 -30.72
N TYR A 343 14.19 9.10 -29.57
CA TYR A 343 13.16 9.07 -28.54
C TYR A 343 13.61 9.97 -27.40
N THR A 344 13.09 11.20 -27.35
CA THR A 344 13.32 12.13 -26.24
C THR A 344 12.58 11.62 -25.00
N THR A 345 13.21 10.71 -24.27
CA THR A 345 12.64 10.16 -23.04
C THR A 345 12.85 11.14 -21.90
N LYS A 346 11.79 11.44 -21.14
CA LYS A 346 11.92 12.19 -19.89
C LYS A 346 12.65 11.39 -18.82
N ARG A 347 12.75 10.06 -18.98
CA ARG A 347 13.43 9.12 -18.07
C ARG A 347 14.82 8.71 -18.55
N VAL A 348 15.62 8.14 -17.64
CA VAL A 348 16.93 7.54 -17.93
C VAL A 348 16.72 6.04 -18.22
N TRP A 349 16.18 5.74 -19.40
CA TRP A 349 15.67 4.41 -19.77
C TRP A 349 16.73 3.28 -19.72
N VAL A 350 18.00 3.62 -19.96
CA VAL A 350 19.13 2.66 -19.93
C VAL A 350 19.24 1.97 -18.58
N VAL A 351 19.14 2.73 -17.49
CA VAL A 351 19.21 2.19 -16.12
C VAL A 351 18.02 1.26 -15.88
N ASP A 352 16.83 1.64 -16.34
CA ASP A 352 15.59 0.88 -16.20
C ASP A 352 15.63 -0.47 -16.93
N TYR A 353 16.10 -0.48 -18.17
CA TYR A 353 16.25 -1.70 -18.97
C TYR A 353 17.39 -2.57 -18.44
N PHE A 354 18.52 -1.96 -18.03
CA PHE A 354 19.60 -2.68 -17.36
C PHE A 354 19.09 -3.44 -16.13
N MET A 355 18.31 -2.78 -15.27
CA MET A 355 17.72 -3.41 -14.09
C MET A 355 16.79 -4.56 -14.44
N SER A 356 15.98 -4.41 -15.51
CA SER A 356 15.06 -5.44 -16.00
C SER A 356 15.79 -6.70 -16.42
N VAL A 357 16.84 -6.55 -17.22
CA VAL A 357 17.65 -7.68 -17.73
C VAL A 357 18.46 -8.31 -16.60
N LYS A 358 19.13 -7.50 -15.77
CA LYS A 358 19.96 -8.01 -14.67
C LYS A 358 19.16 -8.84 -13.65
N ARG A 359 17.90 -8.49 -13.38
CA ARG A 359 17.00 -9.29 -12.53
C ARG A 359 16.72 -10.67 -13.09
N GLN A 360 16.59 -10.80 -14.42
CA GLN A 360 16.39 -12.09 -15.06
C GLN A 360 17.64 -12.95 -14.96
N LEU A 361 18.79 -12.40 -15.38
CA LEU A 361 20.06 -13.13 -15.42
C LEU A 361 20.55 -13.59 -14.05
N THR A 362 20.25 -12.82 -12.99
CA THR A 362 20.68 -13.20 -11.63
C THR A 362 19.73 -14.19 -10.95
N GLN A 363 18.67 -14.65 -11.64
CA GLN A 363 17.58 -15.49 -11.12
C GLN A 363 16.99 -14.98 -9.78
N GLY A 364 17.25 -13.71 -9.46
CA GLY A 364 17.14 -13.16 -8.13
C GLY A 364 16.22 -11.96 -8.16
N LYS A 365 15.02 -12.13 -7.60
CA LYS A 365 14.08 -11.03 -7.28
C LYS A 365 14.67 -9.94 -6.35
N LYS A 366 15.96 -10.05 -5.98
CA LYS A 366 16.68 -9.18 -5.04
C LYS A 366 17.61 -8.16 -5.70
N TYR A 367 17.84 -8.21 -7.02
CA TYR A 367 18.63 -7.17 -7.69
C TYR A 367 17.76 -5.92 -7.94
N GLY A 368 17.90 -4.91 -7.07
CA GLY A 368 17.16 -3.65 -7.09
C GLY A 368 18.07 -2.43 -7.08
N PHE A 369 17.50 -1.23 -7.18
CA PHE A 369 18.26 0.04 -7.17
C PHE A 369 19.18 0.18 -5.95
N LYS A 370 18.77 -0.33 -4.78
CA LYS A 370 19.61 -0.38 -3.57
C LYS A 370 20.92 -1.13 -3.81
N LYS A 371 20.85 -2.35 -4.38
CA LYS A 371 22.03 -3.17 -4.65
C LYS A 371 22.92 -2.52 -5.70
N LEU A 372 22.33 -1.97 -6.77
CA LEU A 372 23.07 -1.22 -7.78
C LEU A 372 23.78 0.01 -7.17
N SER A 373 23.10 0.79 -6.32
CA SER A 373 23.73 1.91 -5.60
C SER A 373 24.89 1.48 -4.72
N GLN A 374 24.79 0.34 -4.03
CA GLN A 374 25.88 -0.20 -3.21
C GLN A 374 27.08 -0.60 -4.06
N GLU A 375 26.84 -1.31 -5.16
CA GLU A 375 27.91 -1.70 -6.10
C GLU A 375 28.61 -0.47 -6.68
N MET A 376 27.85 0.61 -6.91
CA MET A 376 28.34 1.88 -7.45
C MET A 376 28.89 2.85 -6.40
N ASN A 377 28.85 2.49 -5.12
CA ASN A 377 29.19 3.36 -4.01
C ASN A 377 28.50 4.74 -4.09
N LEU A 378 27.23 4.75 -4.50
CA LEU A 378 26.46 5.99 -4.58
C LEU A 378 26.08 6.46 -3.18
N PRO A 379 26.23 7.76 -2.88
CA PRO A 379 25.80 8.30 -1.60
C PRO A 379 24.29 8.15 -1.45
N TYR A 380 23.86 7.60 -0.32
CA TYR A 380 22.46 7.55 0.06
C TYR A 380 22.07 8.88 0.69
N ILE A 381 20.95 9.45 0.27
CA ILE A 381 20.38 10.65 0.89
C ILE A 381 19.28 10.17 1.84
N GLY A 382 19.49 10.33 3.15
CA GLY A 382 18.54 9.86 4.16
C GLY A 382 18.28 8.34 4.14
N GLY A 383 19.27 7.53 3.77
CA GLY A 383 19.10 6.07 3.66
C GLY A 383 18.33 5.62 2.40
N ILE A 384 18.03 6.54 1.47
CA ILE A 384 17.36 6.28 0.20
C ILE A 384 18.39 6.32 -0.95
N SER A 385 18.34 5.31 -1.82
CA SER A 385 19.15 5.27 -3.04
C SER A 385 18.73 6.42 -3.98
N PRO A 386 19.67 7.17 -4.60
CA PRO A 386 19.32 8.23 -5.54
C PRO A 386 18.87 7.69 -6.92
N LEU A 387 19.16 6.42 -7.23
CA LEU A 387 18.91 5.84 -8.54
C LEU A 387 17.44 5.80 -8.98
N PRO A 388 16.43 5.56 -8.12
CA PRO A 388 15.03 5.64 -8.54
C PRO A 388 14.66 7.05 -9.05
N SER A 389 15.13 8.10 -8.37
CA SER A 389 14.92 9.50 -8.78
C SER A 389 15.63 9.78 -10.11
N PHE A 390 16.89 9.36 -10.23
CA PHE A 390 17.67 9.47 -11.46
C PHE A 390 17.00 8.74 -12.63
N ALA A 391 16.63 7.47 -12.44
CA ALA A 391 15.95 6.65 -13.43
C ALA A 391 14.63 7.29 -13.91
N SER A 392 13.92 7.98 -13.01
CA SER A 392 12.67 8.67 -13.34
C SER A 392 12.85 9.98 -14.12
N GLY A 393 14.08 10.45 -14.34
CA GLY A 393 14.36 11.65 -15.13
C GLY A 393 15.00 12.79 -14.35
N ASN A 394 15.12 12.69 -13.02
CA ASN A 394 15.83 13.70 -12.23
C ASN A 394 17.35 13.52 -12.38
N ILE A 395 17.89 14.02 -13.50
CA ILE A 395 19.31 13.88 -13.84
C ILE A 395 20.23 14.53 -12.80
N GLU A 396 19.75 15.47 -12.00
CA GLU A 396 20.54 16.18 -10.97
C GLU A 396 20.67 15.39 -9.67
N SER A 397 19.88 14.33 -9.48
CA SER A 397 19.91 13.50 -8.26
C SER A 397 21.21 12.69 -8.07
N ILE A 398 22.08 12.66 -9.07
CA ILE A 398 23.40 12.04 -9.05
C ILE A 398 24.39 13.02 -9.67
N ASP A 399 25.59 13.17 -9.12
CA ASP A 399 26.63 14.03 -9.69
C ASP A 399 27.30 13.39 -10.93
N GLU A 400 28.01 14.20 -11.72
CA GLU A 400 28.61 13.71 -12.98
C GLU A 400 29.63 12.58 -12.84
N PRO A 401 30.59 12.62 -11.89
CA PRO A 401 31.48 11.49 -11.65
C PRO A 401 30.73 10.18 -11.40
N HIS A 402 29.68 10.22 -10.58
CA HIS A 402 28.86 9.05 -10.28
C HIS A 402 28.01 8.59 -11.47
N LYS A 403 27.50 9.52 -12.30
CA LYS A 403 26.82 9.15 -13.56
C LYS A 403 27.77 8.38 -14.48
N LYS A 404 28.96 8.92 -14.75
CA LYS A 404 29.96 8.25 -15.61
C LYS A 404 30.29 6.84 -15.13
N ARG A 405 30.55 6.69 -13.82
CA ARG A 405 30.81 5.39 -13.19
C ARG A 405 29.64 4.41 -13.34
N LEU A 406 28.41 4.89 -13.15
CA LEU A 406 27.20 4.09 -13.34
C LEU A 406 27.10 3.52 -14.76
N PHE A 407 27.29 4.36 -15.78
CA PHE A 407 27.20 3.89 -17.17
C PHE A 407 28.38 3.03 -17.61
N GLU A 408 29.57 3.27 -17.06
CA GLU A 408 30.72 2.36 -17.23
C GLU A 408 30.41 0.98 -16.66
N TYR A 409 29.86 0.92 -15.44
CA TYR A 409 29.47 -0.35 -14.83
C TYR A 409 28.37 -1.07 -15.61
N ILE A 410 27.35 -0.34 -16.06
CA ILE A 410 26.28 -0.91 -16.90
C ILE A 410 26.88 -1.50 -18.18
N PHE A 411 27.74 -0.75 -18.87
CA PHE A 411 28.40 -1.19 -20.09
C PHE A 411 29.23 -2.46 -19.88
N LEU A 412 30.11 -2.47 -18.87
CA LEU A 412 30.95 -3.62 -18.54
C LEU A 412 30.11 -4.83 -18.14
N SER A 413 29.03 -4.61 -17.38
CA SER A 413 28.10 -5.67 -17.00
C SER A 413 27.43 -6.32 -18.19
N ILE A 414 26.98 -5.53 -19.18
CA ILE A 414 26.30 -6.03 -20.39
C ILE A 414 27.22 -6.92 -21.22
N LYS A 415 28.51 -6.59 -21.33
CA LYS A 415 29.49 -7.42 -22.08
C LYS A 415 29.68 -8.82 -21.48
N GLY A 416 29.38 -8.99 -20.20
CA GLY A 416 29.43 -10.28 -19.52
C GLY A 416 28.11 -11.06 -19.52
N TRP A 417 27.06 -10.59 -20.18
CA TRP A 417 25.74 -11.24 -20.16
C TRP A 417 25.63 -12.38 -21.16
N ASN A 418 25.04 -13.50 -20.72
CA ASN A 418 24.55 -14.53 -21.63
C ASN A 418 23.20 -14.09 -22.21
N LEU A 419 23.21 -13.49 -23.39
CA LEU A 419 22.02 -12.89 -23.99
C LEU A 419 20.96 -13.94 -24.40
N THR A 420 21.33 -15.21 -24.56
CA THR A 420 20.36 -16.28 -24.86
C THR A 420 19.39 -16.53 -23.70
N GLU A 421 19.72 -16.06 -22.49
CA GLU A 421 18.87 -16.17 -21.30
C GLU A 421 17.93 -14.96 -21.14
N VAL A 422 18.04 -13.94 -21.98
CA VAL A 422 17.22 -12.73 -21.90
C VAL A 422 15.93 -12.91 -22.69
N SER A 423 14.79 -12.87 -22.01
CA SER A 423 13.47 -12.99 -22.66
C SER A 423 12.79 -11.62 -22.79
N HIS A 424 12.39 -11.27 -24.02
CA HIS A 424 11.58 -10.08 -24.30
C HIS A 424 10.26 -10.08 -23.52
N GLU A 425 9.63 -11.24 -23.36
CA GLU A 425 8.38 -11.39 -22.60
C GLU A 425 8.59 -11.11 -21.11
N LEU A 426 9.71 -11.56 -20.54
CA LEU A 426 10.04 -11.29 -19.15
C LEU A 426 10.41 -9.82 -18.92
N ILE A 427 11.04 -9.15 -19.89
CA ILE A 427 11.29 -7.70 -19.83
C ILE A 427 9.95 -6.97 -19.84
N LEU A 428 9.07 -7.31 -20.78
CA LEU A 428 7.72 -6.77 -20.85
C LEU A 428 6.95 -6.98 -19.54
N LYS A 429 7.06 -8.18 -18.94
CA LYS A 429 6.44 -8.47 -17.63
C LYS A 429 6.99 -7.57 -16.52
N ASP A 430 8.29 -7.30 -16.48
CA ASP A 430 8.89 -6.38 -15.50
C ASP A 430 8.47 -4.92 -15.75
N ARG A 431 8.44 -4.48 -17.01
CA ARG A 431 7.95 -3.14 -17.39
C ARG A 431 6.47 -2.96 -17.04
N MET A 432 5.65 -3.96 -17.31
CA MET A 432 4.24 -3.98 -16.95
C MET A 432 4.06 -4.01 -15.43
N THR A 433 4.88 -4.76 -14.70
CA THR A 433 4.87 -4.72 -13.22
C THR A 433 5.24 -3.33 -12.69
N THR A 434 6.17 -2.65 -13.34
CA THR A 434 6.56 -1.28 -12.99
C THR A 434 5.43 -0.30 -13.30
N LEU A 435 4.81 -0.41 -14.48
CA LEU A 435 3.65 0.39 -14.86
C LEU A 435 2.48 0.13 -13.89
N MET A 436 2.15 -1.12 -13.57
CA MET A 436 1.14 -1.49 -12.57
C MET A 436 1.39 -0.85 -11.19
N LYS A 437 2.64 -0.67 -10.79
CA LYS A 437 2.99 -0.07 -9.50
C LYS A 437 2.92 1.44 -9.49
N LYS A 438 3.14 2.09 -10.63
CA LYS A 438 3.29 3.55 -10.71
C LYS A 438 2.12 4.25 -11.40
N PHE A 439 1.42 3.55 -12.28
CA PHE A 439 0.38 4.11 -13.13
C PHE A 439 -0.96 3.95 -12.45
N ASP A 440 -1.48 5.02 -11.87
CA ASP A 440 -2.72 4.99 -11.11
C ASP A 440 -3.93 5.14 -12.03
N VAL A 441 -4.14 4.09 -12.83
CA VAL A 441 -5.23 3.96 -13.82
C VAL A 441 -6.57 4.48 -13.28
N LEU A 442 -6.95 4.09 -12.06
CA LEU A 442 -8.20 4.50 -11.45
C LEU A 442 -8.26 6.00 -11.17
N GLU A 443 -7.14 6.61 -10.78
CA GLU A 443 -7.06 8.06 -10.60
C GLU A 443 -7.28 8.80 -11.92
N ILE A 444 -6.73 8.29 -13.02
CA ILE A 444 -6.94 8.84 -14.37
C ILE A 444 -8.42 8.78 -14.74
N MET A 445 -9.05 7.62 -14.54
CA MET A 445 -10.46 7.44 -14.86
C MET A 445 -11.35 8.38 -14.04
N VAL A 446 -11.06 8.55 -12.74
CA VAL A 446 -11.78 9.50 -11.88
C VAL A 446 -11.61 10.93 -12.39
N LEU A 447 -10.37 11.35 -12.68
CA LEU A 447 -10.10 12.70 -13.19
C LEU A 447 -10.83 12.97 -14.52
N ASP A 448 -10.73 12.03 -15.47
CA ASP A 448 -11.38 12.16 -16.77
C ASP A 448 -12.91 12.21 -16.63
N SER A 449 -13.49 11.38 -15.77
CA SER A 449 -14.94 11.39 -15.48
C SER A 449 -15.39 12.73 -14.91
N LEU A 450 -14.62 13.30 -13.97
CA LEU A 450 -14.89 14.63 -13.40
C LEU A 450 -14.84 15.74 -14.46
N LEU A 451 -13.83 15.70 -15.34
CA LEU A 451 -13.64 16.71 -16.39
C LEU A 451 -14.70 16.60 -17.50
N ASN A 452 -15.03 15.39 -17.96
CA ASN A 452 -16.00 15.16 -19.03
C ASN A 452 -17.42 15.60 -18.67
N LYS A 453 -17.81 15.46 -17.39
CA LYS A 453 -19.11 15.93 -16.89
C LYS A 453 -19.09 17.39 -16.47
N LYS A 454 -18.05 18.14 -16.85
CA LYS A 454 -17.94 19.60 -16.72
C LYS A 454 -17.91 20.10 -15.28
N ILE A 455 -17.37 19.32 -14.32
CA ILE A 455 -16.92 19.94 -13.06
C ILE A 455 -15.88 21.00 -13.44
N PRO A 456 -16.07 22.28 -13.07
CA PRO A 456 -15.15 23.34 -13.45
C PRO A 456 -13.73 22.99 -12.98
N ASN A 457 -12.75 23.01 -13.89
CA ASN A 457 -11.39 22.59 -13.58
C ASN A 457 -10.77 23.39 -12.42
N ASN A 458 -11.18 24.66 -12.25
CA ASN A 458 -10.77 25.51 -11.14
C ASN A 458 -11.32 25.08 -9.77
N TYR A 459 -12.30 24.17 -9.72
CA TYR A 459 -12.78 23.57 -8.48
C TYR A 459 -11.97 22.33 -8.09
N ILE A 460 -11.26 21.71 -9.04
CA ILE A 460 -10.54 20.46 -8.83
C ILE A 460 -9.10 20.77 -8.42
N GLN A 461 -8.76 20.46 -7.17
CA GLN A 461 -7.39 20.42 -6.70
C GLN A 461 -6.90 18.98 -6.76
N ALA A 462 -5.91 18.73 -7.63
CA ALA A 462 -5.19 17.46 -7.67
C ALA A 462 -4.33 17.32 -6.42
N SER A 463 -4.46 16.17 -5.74
CA SER A 463 -3.80 15.80 -4.50
C SER A 463 -3.96 16.81 -3.34
N ARG A 464 -4.63 16.37 -2.26
CA ARG A 464 -4.68 17.12 -1.00
C ARG A 464 -4.12 16.27 0.13
N GLY A 465 -2.92 16.62 0.55
CA GLY A 465 -2.31 16.08 1.75
C GLY A 465 -2.88 16.71 3.01
N ILE A 466 -3.33 15.87 3.94
CA ILE A 466 -3.79 16.27 5.26
C ILE A 466 -2.90 15.57 6.29
N ASN A 467 -2.16 16.36 7.08
CA ASN A 467 -1.23 15.81 8.06
C ASN A 467 -1.97 15.24 9.26
N HIS A 468 -1.38 14.25 9.93
CA HIS A 468 -1.86 13.79 11.22
C HIS A 468 -1.92 14.98 12.19
N PRO A 469 -2.95 15.14 13.04
CA PRO A 469 -3.04 16.28 13.98
C PRO A 469 -1.85 16.35 14.94
N LEU A 470 -1.22 15.21 15.22
CA LEU A 470 -0.03 15.12 16.08
C LEU A 470 1.31 15.25 15.32
N ALA A 471 1.30 15.37 13.98
CA ALA A 471 2.51 15.40 13.15
C ALA A 471 3.46 16.53 13.55
N GLY A 472 2.96 17.76 13.70
CA GLY A 472 3.79 18.91 14.10
C GLY A 472 4.53 18.71 15.42
N SER A 473 3.95 17.92 16.33
CA SER A 473 4.52 17.64 17.65
C SER A 473 5.48 16.44 17.68
N SER A 474 5.63 15.74 16.56
CA SER A 474 6.37 14.47 16.47
C SER A 474 7.83 14.63 15.99
N GLY A 475 8.20 15.84 15.58
CA GLY A 475 9.49 16.14 14.95
C GLY A 475 9.46 16.10 13.42
N ASN A 476 8.40 15.58 12.81
CA ASN A 476 8.18 15.62 11.36
C ASN A 476 6.73 16.05 11.06
N ALA A 477 6.57 17.25 10.51
CA ALA A 477 5.25 17.80 10.16
C ALA A 477 4.49 16.99 9.08
N SER A 478 5.19 16.14 8.33
CA SER A 478 4.59 15.27 7.30
C SER A 478 4.32 13.84 7.78
N ALA A 479 4.65 13.50 9.03
CA ALA A 479 4.43 12.17 9.57
C ALA A 479 2.94 11.84 9.68
N GLY A 480 2.57 10.62 9.26
CA GLY A 480 1.17 10.19 9.27
C GLY A 480 0.28 11.03 8.35
N ARG A 481 0.79 11.48 7.21
CA ARG A 481 -0.01 12.21 6.22
C ARG A 481 -0.98 11.29 5.47
N THR A 482 -2.21 11.76 5.29
CA THR A 482 -3.22 11.17 4.41
C THR A 482 -3.29 11.98 3.13
N ASP A 483 -3.01 11.34 1.99
CA ASP A 483 -3.09 11.97 0.68
C ASP A 483 -4.40 11.60 0.01
N PHE A 484 -5.34 12.53 -0.03
CA PHE A 484 -6.54 12.42 -0.87
C PHE A 484 -6.15 12.71 -2.32
N ASN A 485 -6.63 11.90 -3.27
CA ASN A 485 -6.26 12.04 -4.68
C ASN A 485 -6.87 13.32 -5.27
N PHE A 486 -8.09 13.69 -4.85
CA PHE A 486 -8.74 14.92 -5.29
C PHE A 486 -9.45 15.64 -4.15
N CYS A 487 -9.40 16.97 -4.19
CA CYS A 487 -10.25 17.85 -3.40
C CYS A 487 -11.03 18.74 -4.36
N ILE A 488 -12.36 18.67 -4.32
CA ILE A 488 -13.25 19.46 -5.19
C ILE A 488 -13.97 20.46 -4.31
N SER A 489 -13.76 21.76 -4.52
CA SER A 489 -14.26 22.80 -3.62
C SER A 489 -15.04 23.88 -4.35
N ASN A 490 -16.21 24.23 -3.82
CA ASN A 490 -17.01 25.37 -4.25
C ASN A 490 -17.53 26.12 -3.00
N GLY A 491 -16.89 27.24 -2.66
CA GLY A 491 -17.21 28.00 -1.44
C GLY A 491 -16.92 27.20 -0.17
N LEU A 492 -17.93 27.06 0.70
CA LEU A 492 -17.84 26.32 1.97
C LEU A 492 -18.08 24.81 1.82
N LYS A 493 -18.32 24.32 0.60
CA LYS A 493 -18.51 22.90 0.34
C LYS A 493 -17.27 22.30 -0.30
N SER A 494 -16.85 21.16 0.21
CA SER A 494 -15.76 20.38 -0.38
C SER A 494 -16.15 18.90 -0.52
N VAL A 495 -15.57 18.24 -1.53
CA VAL A 495 -15.55 16.79 -1.66
C VAL A 495 -14.10 16.33 -1.61
N LEU A 496 -13.79 15.41 -0.71
CA LEU A 496 -12.51 14.71 -0.67
C LEU A 496 -12.67 13.32 -1.26
N ILE A 497 -11.93 13.03 -2.33
CA ILE A 497 -11.95 11.74 -3.01
C ILE A 497 -10.66 11.00 -2.67
N PHE A 498 -10.80 9.82 -2.07
CA PHE A 498 -9.69 8.92 -1.78
C PHE A 498 -9.78 7.68 -2.67
N ILE A 499 -8.71 7.39 -3.40
CA ILE A 499 -8.68 6.30 -4.36
C ILE A 499 -7.74 5.23 -3.85
N VAL A 500 -8.26 4.02 -3.68
CA VAL A 500 -7.50 2.94 -3.06
C VAL A 500 -7.60 1.65 -3.86
N SER A 501 -6.43 1.16 -4.27
CA SER A 501 -6.27 -0.22 -4.70
C SER A 501 -6.15 -1.15 -3.48
N ALA A 502 -7.14 -2.01 -3.29
CA ALA A 502 -7.32 -2.84 -2.11
C ALA A 502 -7.26 -4.35 -2.44
N TYR A 503 -6.25 -4.74 -3.21
CA TYR A 503 -5.98 -6.16 -3.51
C TYR A 503 -5.48 -6.90 -2.25
N ASP A 504 -6.01 -8.08 -1.97
CA ASP A 504 -5.53 -9.06 -0.97
C ASP A 504 -5.06 -8.47 0.37
N SER A 505 -5.83 -7.54 0.94
CA SER A 505 -5.43 -6.83 2.15
C SER A 505 -6.51 -6.92 3.23
N SER A 506 -6.40 -7.97 4.04
CA SER A 506 -7.31 -8.28 5.16
C SER A 506 -7.57 -7.09 6.08
N HIS A 507 -6.59 -6.19 6.26
CA HIS A 507 -6.65 -5.04 7.18
C HIS A 507 -6.63 -3.67 6.49
N LYS A 508 -6.98 -3.58 5.20
CA LYS A 508 -6.97 -2.27 4.50
C LYS A 508 -8.08 -1.34 4.96
N HIS A 509 -9.24 -1.89 5.33
CA HIS A 509 -10.34 -1.14 5.92
C HIS A 509 -9.89 -0.36 7.17
N LYS A 510 -9.18 -1.01 8.12
CA LYS A 510 -8.57 -0.33 9.27
C LYS A 510 -7.70 0.86 8.87
N GLU A 511 -6.82 0.66 7.89
CA GLU A 511 -5.92 1.72 7.42
C GLU A 511 -6.70 2.91 6.84
N ILE A 512 -7.69 2.65 5.99
CA ILE A 512 -8.48 3.70 5.33
C ILE A 512 -9.39 4.43 6.34
N SER A 513 -10.00 3.70 7.28
CA SER A 513 -10.81 4.27 8.35
C SER A 513 -10.00 5.22 9.24
N ALA A 514 -8.86 4.77 9.75
CA ALA A 514 -8.01 5.60 10.59
C ALA A 514 -7.56 6.87 9.85
N ARG A 515 -7.11 6.72 8.60
CA ARG A 515 -6.67 7.86 7.79
C ARG A 515 -7.72 8.96 7.71
N LEU A 516 -8.98 8.59 7.49
CA LEU A 516 -10.07 9.55 7.41
C LEU A 516 -10.37 10.19 8.78
N ARG A 517 -10.53 9.37 9.82
CA ARG A 517 -10.81 9.87 11.18
C ARG A 517 -9.77 10.91 11.62
N TRP A 518 -8.50 10.58 11.47
CA TRP A 518 -7.40 11.46 11.87
C TRP A 518 -7.28 12.69 10.97
N ALA A 519 -7.54 12.55 9.66
CA ALA A 519 -7.56 13.70 8.75
C ALA A 519 -8.61 14.73 9.17
N GLN A 520 -9.81 14.30 9.56
CA GLN A 520 -10.92 15.18 9.98
C GLN A 520 -10.61 16.04 11.23
N LEU A 521 -9.58 15.69 11.99
CA LEU A 521 -9.12 16.44 13.17
C LEU A 521 -7.97 17.39 12.85
N SER A 522 -7.35 17.23 11.69
CA SER A 522 -6.21 18.03 11.30
C SER A 522 -6.61 19.50 11.14
N SER A 523 -5.72 20.40 11.51
CA SER A 523 -5.87 21.83 11.17
C SER A 523 -5.88 22.07 9.66
N ASP A 524 -5.32 21.15 8.88
CA ASP A 524 -5.24 21.23 7.43
C ASP A 524 -6.54 20.78 6.74
N TYR A 525 -7.49 20.26 7.53
CA TYR A 525 -8.77 19.78 7.07
C TYR A 525 -9.62 20.93 6.49
N PRO A 526 -10.32 20.75 5.34
CA PRO A 526 -11.13 21.82 4.77
C PRO A 526 -12.17 22.33 5.77
N SER A 527 -12.33 23.65 5.84
CA SER A 527 -13.41 24.28 6.59
C SER A 527 -14.75 24.13 5.85
N GLY A 528 -15.85 24.13 6.60
CA GLY A 528 -17.20 24.03 6.05
C GLY A 528 -17.74 22.60 5.99
N GLU A 529 -18.61 22.34 5.01
CA GLU A 529 -19.23 21.03 4.81
C GLU A 529 -18.36 20.18 3.87
N VAL A 530 -17.93 19.02 4.36
CA VAL A 530 -17.07 18.11 3.59
C VAL A 530 -17.74 16.76 3.41
N LYS A 531 -17.83 16.34 2.14
CA LYS A 531 -18.24 15.00 1.73
C LYS A 531 -17.01 14.15 1.42
N HIS A 532 -17.01 12.89 1.85
CA HIS A 532 -15.89 11.97 1.68
C HIS A 532 -16.32 10.82 0.79
N ILE A 533 -15.61 10.67 -0.32
CA ILE A 533 -15.85 9.63 -1.30
C ILE A 533 -14.65 8.70 -1.33
N LEU A 534 -14.91 7.41 -1.24
CA LEU A 534 -13.91 6.36 -1.43
C LEU A 534 -14.13 5.70 -2.79
N VAL A 535 -13.10 5.66 -3.63
CA VAL A 535 -13.13 4.90 -4.89
C VAL A 535 -12.21 3.70 -4.76
N LEU A 536 -12.73 2.50 -4.98
CA LEU A 536 -12.03 1.25 -4.73
C LEU A 536 -11.78 0.46 -6.02
N ASP A 537 -10.58 -0.10 -6.13
CA ASP A 537 -10.30 -1.25 -7.00
C ASP A 537 -9.81 -2.40 -6.13
N GLY A 538 -10.57 -3.47 -6.03
CA GLY A 538 -10.22 -4.65 -5.25
C GLY A 538 -11.44 -5.42 -4.76
N THR A 539 -11.16 -6.52 -4.06
CA THR A 539 -12.16 -7.34 -3.39
C THR A 539 -12.58 -6.77 -2.03
N LEU A 540 -12.27 -5.50 -1.75
CA LEU A 540 -12.40 -4.93 -0.42
C LEU A 540 -13.80 -5.13 0.13
N LEU A 541 -14.87 -4.81 -0.61
CA LEU A 541 -16.24 -4.97 -0.10
C LEU A 541 -16.92 -6.28 -0.54
N GLY A 542 -16.43 -6.95 -1.59
CA GLY A 542 -17.13 -8.07 -2.25
C GLY A 542 -17.45 -9.27 -1.35
N SER A 543 -16.75 -9.42 -0.23
CA SER A 543 -16.99 -10.44 0.81
C SER A 543 -16.98 -9.86 2.23
N MET A 544 -17.08 -8.54 2.39
CA MET A 544 -16.98 -7.93 3.71
C MET A 544 -18.18 -8.32 4.58
N PRO A 545 -17.95 -8.86 5.78
CA PRO A 545 -18.99 -8.92 6.80
C PRO A 545 -19.54 -7.51 7.05
N GLU A 546 -20.86 -7.39 7.28
CA GLU A 546 -21.52 -6.13 7.68
C GLU A 546 -20.71 -5.29 8.69
N PRO A 547 -20.04 -5.87 9.71
CA PRO A 547 -19.16 -5.13 10.61
C PRO A 547 -18.11 -4.27 9.92
N LYS A 548 -17.45 -4.74 8.86
CA LYS A 548 -16.39 -3.95 8.20
C LYS A 548 -16.96 -2.75 7.42
N LEU A 549 -18.13 -2.90 6.82
CA LEU A 549 -18.85 -1.79 6.22
C LEU A 549 -19.30 -0.77 7.27
N ALA A 550 -19.79 -1.24 8.41
CA ALA A 550 -20.11 -0.39 9.55
C ALA A 550 -18.88 0.40 10.04
N MET A 551 -17.68 -0.21 10.07
CA MET A 551 -16.44 0.51 10.40
C MET A 551 -16.21 1.70 9.46
N MET A 552 -16.35 1.49 8.16
CA MET A 552 -16.13 2.54 7.15
C MET A 552 -17.13 3.67 7.31
N PHE A 553 -18.40 3.33 7.57
CA PHE A 553 -19.43 4.32 7.86
C PHE A 553 -19.12 5.13 9.12
N ASP A 554 -18.78 4.43 10.20
CA ASP A 554 -18.40 5.03 11.47
C ASP A 554 -17.17 5.92 11.34
N ALA A 555 -16.27 5.62 10.39
CA ALA A 555 -15.09 6.43 10.09
C ALA A 555 -15.43 7.74 9.36
N GLY A 556 -16.65 7.86 8.84
CA GLY A 556 -17.16 9.07 8.20
C GLY A 556 -17.14 9.04 6.68
N TRP A 557 -16.92 7.88 6.05
CA TRP A 557 -17.11 7.73 4.60
C TRP A 557 -18.58 7.94 4.23
N ASP A 558 -18.86 8.89 3.34
CA ASP A 558 -20.23 9.19 2.94
C ASP A 558 -20.68 8.27 1.79
N GLU A 559 -19.78 8.01 0.81
CA GLU A 559 -20.08 7.19 -0.36
C GLU A 559 -18.85 6.35 -0.79
N ILE A 560 -19.12 5.18 -1.37
CA ILE A 560 -18.09 4.27 -1.87
C ILE A 560 -18.45 3.85 -3.30
N TYR A 561 -17.52 4.01 -4.24
CA TYR A 561 -17.72 3.70 -5.65
C TYR A 561 -16.64 2.76 -6.21
N TYR A 562 -17.02 2.03 -7.25
CA TYR A 562 -16.17 1.23 -8.11
C TYR A 562 -15.96 1.90 -9.48
N PRO A 563 -15.00 1.41 -10.29
CA PRO A 563 -14.63 2.08 -11.55
C PRO A 563 -15.75 2.14 -12.61
N ASP A 564 -16.74 1.28 -12.51
CA ASP A 564 -17.94 1.22 -13.35
C ASP A 564 -19.10 2.09 -12.83
N GLU A 565 -18.90 2.79 -11.71
CA GLU A 565 -19.88 3.72 -11.11
C GLU A 565 -19.42 5.17 -11.13
N LEU A 566 -18.34 5.47 -11.86
CA LEU A 566 -17.75 6.81 -11.87
C LEU A 566 -18.74 7.88 -12.37
N ASP A 567 -19.66 7.53 -13.27
CA ASP A 567 -20.74 8.44 -13.68
C ASP A 567 -21.63 8.83 -12.50
N SER A 568 -22.10 7.87 -11.71
CA SER A 568 -22.91 8.12 -10.51
C SER A 568 -22.15 8.88 -9.44
N MET A 569 -20.86 8.59 -9.27
CA MET A 569 -19.97 9.37 -8.39
C MET A 569 -19.93 10.84 -8.83
N VAL A 570 -19.74 11.11 -10.12
CA VAL A 570 -19.63 12.49 -10.62
C VAL A 570 -20.96 13.24 -10.53
N GLU A 571 -22.09 12.57 -10.74
CA GLU A 571 -23.43 13.13 -10.49
C GLU A 571 -23.59 13.53 -9.02
N SER A 572 -23.16 12.66 -8.11
CA SER A 572 -23.19 12.90 -6.67
C SER A 572 -22.28 14.07 -6.24
N VAL A 573 -21.09 14.16 -6.83
CA VAL A 573 -20.17 15.30 -6.64
C VAL A 573 -20.83 16.59 -7.13
N SER A 574 -21.36 16.60 -8.35
CA SER A 574 -22.03 17.76 -8.94
C SER A 574 -23.17 18.26 -8.06
N LEU A 575 -24.06 17.37 -7.64
CA LEU A 575 -25.20 17.70 -6.77
C LEU A 575 -24.75 18.32 -5.44
N TRP A 576 -23.68 17.79 -4.85
CA TRP A 576 -23.14 18.30 -3.59
C TRP A 576 -22.60 19.73 -3.73
N ILE A 577 -21.83 20.00 -4.78
CA ILE A 577 -21.19 21.31 -4.97
C ILE A 577 -22.13 22.37 -5.57
N ASP A 578 -23.22 21.97 -6.24
CA ASP A 578 -24.16 22.88 -6.92
C ASP A 578 -25.42 23.26 -6.10
N THR A 579 -25.67 22.65 -4.94
CA THR A 579 -26.96 22.76 -4.22
C THR A 579 -27.35 24.15 -3.68
N HIS A 580 -26.63 25.24 -4.03
CA HIS A 580 -26.92 26.61 -3.55
C HIS A 580 -26.71 27.68 -4.64
N LYS A 581 -27.12 27.41 -5.89
CA LYS A 581 -27.41 28.52 -6.83
C LYS A 581 -28.74 29.18 -6.50
#